data_AF-A0A1T5CUP4-F1
#
_entry.id   AF-A0A1T5CUP4-F1
#
_cell.length_a   1.000
_cell.length_b   1.000
_cell.length_c   1.000
_cell.angle_alpha   90.00
_cell.angle_beta   90.00
_cell.angle_gamma   90.00
#
_symmetry.space_group_name_H-M   'P 1'
#
loop_
_entity.id
_entity.type
_entity.pdbx_description
1 polymer ?
#
loop_
_entity_poly.entity_id
_entity_poly.type
_entity_poly.pdbx_seq_one_letter_code
_entity_poly.pdbx_strand_id
1 'polypeptide(L)'
;MNDEPERIDLSSPEDVLIEVIADESPYERRDWKGFKIDTCTVIGGKDGVTGAASYEQSYGGFLDYVLEDIVDCPKQEGWFVVEGVTAEFYKGDGWATDDNIDFECVGIRPATDEERAMA
;
A
#
# COMPACT_ATOMS: atom_id res chain seq x y z
N MET A 1 19.78 1.09 -23.95
CA MET A 1 18.90 2.28 -23.94
C MET A 1 18.24 2.23 -22.58
N ASN A 2 18.70 3.07 -21.65
CA ASN A 2 18.08 3.17 -20.32
C ASN A 2 16.89 4.11 -20.49
N ASP A 3 15.71 3.54 -20.72
CA ASP A 3 14.43 4.27 -20.80
C ASP A 3 13.73 4.26 -19.42
N GLU A 4 14.49 4.38 -18.33
CA GLU A 4 13.87 4.60 -17.02
C GLU A 4 13.51 6.08 -16.89
N PRO A 5 12.22 6.39 -16.66
CA PRO A 5 11.73 7.76 -16.64
C PRO A 5 12.50 8.59 -15.61
N GLU A 6 12.85 9.84 -15.96
CA GLU A 6 13.50 10.78 -15.02
C GLU A 6 12.60 11.12 -13.82
N ARG A 7 11.28 10.92 -13.98
CA ARG A 7 10.27 11.14 -12.95
C ARG A 7 9.03 10.29 -13.26
N ILE A 8 8.50 9.64 -12.24
CA ILE A 8 7.19 8.97 -12.29
C ILE A 8 6.24 9.81 -11.44
N ASP A 9 5.05 10.12 -11.96
CA ASP A 9 4.02 10.83 -11.20
C ASP A 9 3.11 9.80 -10.51
N LEU A 10 3.33 9.61 -9.21
CA LEU A 10 2.55 8.72 -8.34
C LEU A 10 1.69 9.51 -7.34
N SER A 11 1.40 10.78 -7.65
CA SER A 11 0.63 11.69 -6.79
C SER A 11 -0.89 11.49 -6.87
N SER A 12 -1.37 10.69 -7.82
CA SER A 12 -2.79 10.36 -7.92
C SER A 12 -3.16 9.36 -6.80
N PRO A 13 -4.05 9.73 -5.87
CA PRO A 13 -4.38 8.87 -4.74
C PRO A 13 -5.14 7.62 -5.18
N GLU A 14 -4.82 6.49 -4.55
CA GLU A 14 -5.51 5.21 -4.71
C GLU A 14 -5.95 4.65 -3.35
N ASP A 15 -7.13 4.04 -3.32
CA ASP A 15 -7.63 3.38 -2.11
C ASP A 15 -7.39 1.87 -2.22
N VAL A 16 -6.91 1.26 -1.14
CA VAL A 16 -6.55 -0.16 -1.11
C VAL A 16 -7.38 -0.88 -0.05
N LEU A 17 -8.14 -1.88 -0.49
CA LEU A 17 -8.83 -2.83 0.39
C LEU A 17 -7.84 -3.86 0.88
N ILE A 18 -7.78 -4.07 2.19
CA ILE A 18 -6.94 -5.08 2.83
C ILE A 18 -7.75 -6.01 3.73
N GLU A 19 -7.38 -7.28 3.75
CA GLU A 19 -7.81 -8.23 4.78
C GLU A 19 -6.71 -8.39 5.83
N VAL A 20 -7.04 -8.05 7.07
CA VAL A 20 -6.15 -8.22 8.21
C VAL A 20 -6.56 -9.48 8.95
N ILE A 21 -5.63 -10.42 9.10
CA ILE A 21 -5.82 -11.66 9.86
C ILE A 21 -4.84 -11.74 11.01
N ALA A 22 -5.19 -12.51 12.04
CA ALA A 22 -4.27 -12.85 13.09
C ALA A 22 -3.13 -13.71 12.54
N ASP A 23 -1.90 -13.36 12.93
CA ASP A 23 -0.78 -14.29 12.81
C ASP A 23 -0.73 -15.21 14.05
N GLU A 24 0.28 -16.06 14.20
CA GLU A 24 0.35 -17.04 15.30
C GLU A 24 0.41 -16.39 16.72
N SER A 25 0.65 -15.08 16.84
CA SER A 25 0.86 -14.35 18.11
C SER A 25 -0.02 -13.10 18.35
N PRO A 26 -1.34 -13.11 18.06
CA PRO A 26 -2.18 -11.90 18.06
C PRO A 26 -2.58 -11.46 19.49
N TYR A 27 -2.56 -12.41 20.43
CA TYR A 27 -2.97 -12.18 21.83
C TYR A 27 -1.85 -11.57 22.68
N GLU A 28 -0.60 -11.61 22.18
CA GLU A 28 0.58 -11.07 22.85
C GLU A 28 1.07 -9.77 22.21
N ARG A 29 0.74 -9.51 20.93
CA ARG A 29 1.15 -8.33 20.18
C ARG A 29 -0.01 -7.70 19.42
N ARG A 30 -0.17 -6.38 19.57
CA ARG A 30 -1.22 -5.58 18.91
C ARG A 30 -0.65 -4.66 17.83
N ASP A 31 0.27 -5.20 17.05
CA ASP A 31 0.96 -4.56 15.93
C ASP A 31 1.06 -5.57 14.76
N TRP A 32 1.71 -5.19 13.66
CA TRP A 32 1.95 -6.04 12.49
C TRP A 32 2.86 -7.26 12.76
N LYS A 33 3.30 -7.51 14.01
CA LYS A 33 3.96 -8.77 14.39
C LYS A 33 3.00 -9.77 15.03
N GLY A 34 1.78 -9.33 15.37
CA GLY A 34 0.68 -10.19 15.83
C GLY A 34 -0.42 -10.35 14.78
N PHE A 35 -0.45 -9.48 13.77
CA PHE A 35 -1.38 -9.48 12.65
C PHE A 35 -0.60 -9.31 11.35
N LYS A 36 -1.21 -9.64 10.23
CA LYS A 36 -0.64 -9.42 8.90
C LYS A 36 -1.73 -9.08 7.89
N ILE A 37 -1.34 -8.53 6.76
CA ILE A 37 -2.21 -8.39 5.59
C ILE A 37 -2.22 -9.72 4.82
N ASP A 38 -3.39 -10.35 4.65
CA ASP A 38 -3.53 -11.59 3.87
C ASP A 38 -3.81 -11.31 2.40
N THR A 39 -4.65 -10.30 2.14
CA THR A 39 -4.99 -9.85 0.80
C THR A 39 -4.94 -8.32 0.72
N CYS A 40 -4.51 -7.80 -0.43
CA CYS A 40 -4.57 -6.37 -0.76
C CYS A 40 -5.07 -6.19 -2.20
N THR A 41 -6.01 -5.26 -2.41
CA THR A 41 -6.64 -5.00 -3.71
C THR A 41 -6.89 -3.50 -3.87
N VAL A 42 -6.43 -2.91 -4.97
CA VAL A 42 -6.73 -1.51 -5.30
C VAL A 42 -8.20 -1.39 -5.71
N ILE A 43 -8.98 -0.59 -4.98
CA ILE A 43 -10.43 -0.43 -5.16
C ILE A 43 -10.85 0.99 -5.54
N GLY A 44 -9.96 1.97 -5.37
CA GLY A 44 -10.20 3.37 -5.70
C GLY A 44 -9.01 3.96 -6.43
N GLY A 45 -9.26 4.89 -7.35
CA GLY A 45 -8.23 5.54 -8.15
C GLY A 45 -8.85 6.38 -9.27
N LYS A 46 -7.98 7.07 -10.02
CA LYS A 46 -8.42 7.88 -11.16
C LYS A 46 -8.32 7.07 -12.46
N ASP A 47 -9.43 6.97 -13.19
CA ASP A 47 -9.49 6.26 -14.47
C ASP A 47 -8.36 6.65 -15.42
N GLY A 48 -7.64 5.63 -15.92
CA GLY A 48 -6.54 5.80 -16.86
C GLY A 48 -5.25 6.37 -16.27
N VAL A 49 -5.15 6.49 -14.94
CA VAL A 49 -3.95 6.92 -14.22
C VAL A 49 -3.49 5.78 -13.31
N THR A 50 -2.25 5.33 -13.49
CA THR A 50 -1.60 4.39 -12.56
C THR A 50 -1.10 5.17 -11.35
N GLY A 51 -1.68 4.98 -10.17
CA GLY A 51 -1.18 5.55 -8.93
C GLY A 51 -0.11 4.68 -8.27
N ALA A 52 0.26 5.07 -7.05
CA ALA A 52 1.33 4.43 -6.28
C ALA A 52 1.05 2.97 -5.95
N ALA A 53 -0.17 2.64 -5.52
CA ALA A 53 -0.53 1.29 -5.11
C ALA A 53 -0.58 0.34 -6.32
N SER A 54 -1.17 0.78 -7.43
CA SER A 54 -1.19 0.02 -8.69
C SER A 54 0.22 -0.18 -9.26
N TYR A 55 1.08 0.83 -9.15
CA TYR A 55 2.48 0.74 -9.54
C TYR A 55 3.21 -0.32 -8.72
N GLU A 56 3.14 -0.23 -7.38
CA GLU A 56 3.80 -1.17 -6.48
C GLU A 56 3.27 -2.59 -6.66
N GLN A 57 1.96 -2.78 -6.80
CA GLN A 57 1.35 -4.10 -7.04
C GLN A 57 1.82 -4.72 -8.36
N SER A 58 2.07 -3.92 -9.39
CA SER A 58 2.46 -4.40 -10.73
C SER A 58 3.96 -4.65 -10.87
N TYR A 59 4.79 -3.87 -10.19
CA TYR A 59 6.25 -3.87 -10.39
C TYR A 59 7.05 -4.33 -9.17
N GLY A 60 6.62 -3.95 -7.97
CA GLY A 60 7.30 -4.29 -6.72
C GLY A 60 6.83 -5.61 -6.12
N GLY A 61 5.53 -5.90 -6.19
CA GLY A 61 4.93 -7.15 -5.70
C GLY A 61 4.85 -7.28 -4.18
N PHE A 62 5.14 -6.20 -3.44
CA PHE A 62 5.21 -6.15 -1.98
C PHE A 62 4.32 -5.03 -1.40
N LEU A 63 3.18 -4.74 -2.05
CA LEU A 63 2.26 -3.70 -1.61
C LEU A 63 1.78 -3.92 -0.17
N ASP A 64 1.58 -5.17 0.24
CA ASP A 64 1.29 -5.55 1.62
C ASP A 64 2.33 -5.02 2.62
N TYR A 65 3.62 -5.25 2.36
CA TYR A 65 4.70 -4.75 3.22
C TYR A 65 4.78 -3.21 3.23
N VAL A 66 4.56 -2.58 2.08
CA VAL A 66 4.51 -1.10 1.99
C VAL A 66 3.37 -0.56 2.86
N LEU A 67 2.18 -1.17 2.79
CA LEU A 67 1.05 -0.77 3.61
C LEU A 67 1.35 -0.97 5.10
N GLU A 68 1.94 -2.09 5.50
CA GLU A 68 2.34 -2.34 6.90
C GLU A 68 3.32 -1.28 7.46
N ASP A 69 4.16 -0.68 6.61
CA ASP A 69 5.09 0.38 7.01
C ASP A 69 4.42 1.76 7.15
N ILE A 70 3.45 2.06 6.28
CA ILE A 70 2.82 3.40 6.23
C ILE A 70 1.50 3.51 7.03
N VAL A 71 0.88 2.40 7.43
CA VAL A 71 -0.33 2.41 8.26
C VAL A 71 -0.15 1.77 9.64
N ASP A 72 -0.78 2.38 10.64
CA ASP A 72 -0.95 1.76 11.95
C ASP A 72 -1.79 0.49 11.85
N CYS A 73 -1.31 -0.60 12.46
CA CYS A 73 -2.05 -1.85 12.55
C CYS A 73 -3.44 -1.62 13.22
N PRO A 74 -4.55 -2.10 12.61
CA PRO A 74 -5.89 -1.99 13.19
C PRO A 74 -6.10 -2.72 14.53
N LYS A 75 -5.16 -3.59 14.92
CA LYS A 75 -5.16 -4.36 16.18
C LYS A 75 -6.34 -5.34 16.32
N GLN A 76 -6.99 -5.66 15.22
CA GLN A 76 -8.09 -6.60 15.13
C GLN A 76 -8.17 -7.17 13.71
N GLU A 77 -8.74 -8.36 13.59
CA GLU A 77 -9.02 -8.98 12.29
C GLU A 77 -10.18 -8.29 11.57
N GLY A 78 -10.17 -8.35 10.25
CA GLY A 78 -11.26 -7.88 9.40
C GLY A 78 -10.79 -7.15 8.15
N TRP A 79 -11.74 -6.53 7.48
CA TRP A 79 -11.51 -5.81 6.23
C TRP A 79 -11.41 -4.31 6.48
N PHE A 80 -10.37 -3.70 5.92
CA PHE A 80 -10.06 -2.28 6.07
C PHE A 80 -9.73 -1.66 4.72
N VAL A 81 -9.92 -0.35 4.64
CA VAL A 81 -9.49 0.46 3.49
C VAL A 81 -8.39 1.38 3.96
N VAL A 82 -7.25 1.31 3.28
CA VAL A 82 -6.18 2.32 3.35
C VAL A 82 -6.50 3.38 2.32
N GLU A 83 -6.72 4.61 2.79
CA GLU A 83 -7.24 5.70 1.97
C GLU A 83 -6.10 6.56 1.41
N GLY A 84 -6.21 6.89 0.13
CA GLY A 84 -5.37 7.88 -0.55
C GLY A 84 -3.88 7.56 -0.53
N VAL A 85 -3.50 6.33 -0.86
CA VAL A 85 -2.12 5.91 -1.05
C VAL A 85 -1.51 6.68 -2.22
N THR A 86 -0.39 7.36 -1.95
CA THR A 86 0.42 8.09 -2.93
C THR A 86 1.90 7.81 -2.70
N ALA A 87 2.75 8.21 -3.64
CA ALA A 87 4.19 8.09 -3.45
C ALA A 87 4.98 9.22 -4.14
N GLU A 88 6.18 9.47 -3.63
CA GLU A 88 7.18 10.33 -4.24
C GLU A 88 8.36 9.48 -4.75
N PHE A 89 8.66 9.61 -6.05
CA PHE A 89 9.81 8.94 -6.67
C PHE A 89 11.04 9.85 -6.64
N TYR A 90 12.13 9.33 -6.10
CA TYR A 90 13.44 9.96 -6.04
C TYR A 90 14.42 9.17 -6.92
N LYS A 91 14.85 9.79 -8.02
CA LYS A 91 15.88 9.21 -8.87
C LYS A 91 17.26 9.37 -8.23
N GLY A 92 17.94 8.26 -8.02
CA GLY A 92 19.32 8.21 -7.58
C GLY A 92 20.28 8.72 -8.65
N ASP A 93 21.48 9.10 -8.24
CA ASP A 93 22.54 9.52 -9.15
C ASP A 93 23.22 8.35 -9.89
N GLY A 94 22.82 7.11 -9.59
CA GLY A 94 23.36 5.89 -10.19
C GLY A 94 24.81 5.60 -9.79
N TRP A 95 25.30 6.24 -8.72
CA TRP A 95 26.68 6.07 -8.24
C TRP A 95 26.77 5.96 -6.72
N ALA A 96 26.25 6.93 -5.99
CA ALA A 96 26.24 6.97 -4.53
C ALA A 96 24.84 6.78 -3.93
N THR A 97 23.79 6.96 -4.73
CA THR A 97 22.39 6.88 -4.34
C THR A 97 21.61 6.04 -5.34
N ASP A 98 20.86 5.08 -4.82
CA ASP A 98 19.91 4.28 -5.59
C ASP A 98 18.59 5.03 -5.76
N ASP A 99 17.74 4.58 -6.69
CA ASP A 99 16.37 5.07 -6.81
C ASP A 99 15.56 4.68 -5.57
N ASN A 100 14.71 5.57 -5.10
CA ASN A 100 13.86 5.37 -3.93
C ASN A 100 12.42 5.80 -4.20
N ILE A 101 11.47 5.15 -3.53
CA ILE A 101 10.06 5.52 -3.55
C ILE A 101 9.58 5.63 -2.11
N ASP A 102 9.12 6.82 -1.74
CA ASP A 102 8.56 7.08 -0.41
C ASP A 102 7.04 7.10 -0.52
N PHE A 103 6.38 6.19 0.20
CA PHE A 103 4.93 6.03 0.19
C PHE A 103 4.29 6.77 1.37
N GLU A 104 3.09 7.30 1.13
CA GLU A 104 2.26 7.94 2.15
C GLU A 104 0.78 7.56 1.95
N CYS A 105 -0.02 7.72 3.00
CA CYS A 105 -1.47 7.56 2.94
C CYS A 105 -2.20 8.59 3.81
N VAL A 106 -3.51 8.74 3.58
CA VAL A 106 -4.37 9.61 4.38
C VAL A 106 -4.72 8.96 5.71
N GLY A 107 -4.95 7.64 5.71
CA GLY A 107 -5.27 6.88 6.91
C GLY A 107 -5.89 5.52 6.61
N ILE A 108 -6.42 4.89 7.65
CA ILE A 108 -7.05 3.58 7.59
C ILE A 108 -8.40 3.59 8.29
N ARG A 109 -9.40 2.91 7.69
CA ARG A 109 -10.73 2.75 8.26
C ARG A 109 -11.31 1.36 7.99
N PRO A 110 -12.34 0.91 8.74
CA PRO A 110 -13.08 -0.29 8.39
C PRO A 110 -13.68 -0.19 6.97
N ALA A 111 -13.64 -1.29 6.23
CA ALA A 111 -14.28 -1.40 4.93
C ALA A 111 -15.81 -1.46 5.06
N THR A 112 -16.51 -0.83 4.13
CA THR A 112 -17.97 -0.94 4.00
C THR A 112 -18.37 -2.28 3.39
N ASP A 113 -19.66 -2.62 3.49
CA ASP A 113 -20.21 -3.85 2.91
C ASP A 113 -20.00 -3.93 1.40
N GLU A 114 -20.09 -2.80 0.69
CA GLU A 114 -19.90 -2.71 -0.76
C GLU A 114 -18.43 -2.93 -1.14
N GLU A 115 -17.50 -2.33 -0.40
CA GLU A 115 -16.05 -2.50 -0.65
C GLU A 115 -15.61 -3.94 -0.38
N ARG A 116 -16.12 -4.59 0.67
CA ARG A 116 -15.84 -6.01 0.94
C ARG A 116 -16.30 -6.94 -0.16
N ALA A 117 -17.30 -6.54 -0.95
CA ALA A 117 -17.77 -7.33 -2.10
C ALA A 117 -16.87 -7.19 -3.34
N MET A 118 -15.85 -6.32 -3.29
CA MET A 118 -14.85 -6.13 -4.35
C MET A 118 -13.60 -6.99 -4.18
N ALA A 119 -13.48 -7.70 -3.05
CA ALA A 119 -12.41 -8.65 -2.78
C ALA A 119 -12.50 -9.92 -3.64
#